data_AF-A0A547NX93-F1
#
_entry.id   AF-A0A547NX93-F1
#
_cell.length_a   1.000
_cell.length_b   1.000
_cell.length_c   1.000
_cell.angle_alpha   90.00
_cell.angle_beta   90.00
_cell.angle_gamma   90.00
#
_symmetry.space_group_name_H-M   'P 1'
#
loop_
_entity.id
_entity.type
_entity.pdbx_description
1 polymer ?
#
loop_
_entity_poly.entity_id
_entity_poly.type
_entity_poly.pdbx_seq_one_letter_code
_entity_poly.pdbx_strand_id
1 'polypeptide(L)'
;MDFSAVNWLAVVVAAVVAWLFGAVWYMALSKPWLKAAKLDPATMSRSKLPFVISFIAELIMALVVALVVGAMTGGEPALTAGLVFGFVLWLGFVATTLSVNHRYENFGWDLTLIDGGHWLGVLLIIGAVIGWFGAPVVAG
;
A
#
# COMPACT_ATOMS: atom_id res chain seq x y z
N MET A 1 17.05 3.19 13.29
CA MET A 1 15.81 3.85 12.89
C MET A 1 15.26 4.55 14.11
N ASP A 2 15.03 5.86 14.03
CA ASP A 2 14.49 6.65 15.13
C ASP A 2 12.95 6.62 15.07
N PHE A 3 12.33 5.98 16.05
CA PHE A 3 10.88 5.86 16.14
C PHE A 3 10.22 7.06 16.84
N SER A 4 11.02 7.95 17.45
CA SER A 4 10.49 9.17 18.09
C SER A 4 10.00 10.19 17.06
N ALA A 5 10.53 10.14 15.84
CA ALA A 5 10.12 10.96 14.71
C ALA A 5 8.89 10.41 13.95
N VAL A 6 8.26 9.32 14.42
CA VAL A 6 7.09 8.73 13.75
C VAL A 6 5.80 9.36 14.27
N ASN A 7 5.02 9.96 13.36
CA ASN A 7 3.65 10.35 13.64
C ASN A 7 2.72 9.12 13.60
N TRP A 8 2.49 8.52 14.76
CA TRP A 8 1.68 7.29 14.89
C TRP A 8 0.24 7.47 14.44
N LEU A 9 -0.34 8.67 14.59
CA LEU A 9 -1.67 8.97 14.08
C LEU A 9 -1.67 8.92 12.55
N ALA A 10 -0.67 9.51 11.91
CA ALA A 10 -0.52 9.47 10.45
C ALA A 10 -0.41 8.03 9.93
N VAL A 11 0.33 7.17 10.62
CA VAL A 11 0.49 5.75 10.26
C VAL A 11 -0.86 5.02 10.28
N VAL A 12 -1.64 5.18 11.35
CA VAL A 12 -2.97 4.53 11.46
C VAL A 12 -3.94 5.08 10.41
N VAL A 13 -3.98 6.39 10.21
CA VAL A 13 -4.85 7.02 9.21
C VAL A 13 -4.46 6.57 7.81
N ALA A 14 -3.17 6.53 7.48
CA ALA A 14 -2.65 6.08 6.19
C ALA A 14 -3.10 4.65 5.88
N ALA A 15 -2.95 3.74 6.85
CA ALA A 15 -3.36 2.35 6.72
C ALA A 15 -4.88 2.21 6.51
N VAL A 16 -5.70 2.96 7.27
CA VAL A 16 -7.16 2.91 7.09
C VAL A 16 -7.59 3.42 5.72
N VAL A 17 -7.04 4.56 5.26
CA VAL A 17 -7.43 5.16 3.98
C VAL A 17 -6.99 4.27 2.81
N ALA A 18 -5.78 3.71 2.87
CA ALA A 18 -5.30 2.79 1.85
C ALA A 18 -6.12 1.49 1.82
N TRP A 19 -6.59 1.02 2.96
CA TRP A 19 -7.32 -0.26 3.06
C TRP A 19 -8.72 -0.13 2.49
N LEU A 20 -9.37 1.00 2.79
CA LEU A 20 -10.64 1.38 2.16
C LEU A 20 -10.47 1.56 0.64
N PHE A 21 -9.37 2.18 0.20
CA PHE A 21 -9.06 2.27 -1.23
C PHE A 21 -8.94 0.88 -1.87
N GLY A 22 -8.25 -0.06 -1.24
CA GLY A 22 -8.12 -1.43 -1.74
C GLY A 22 -9.48 -2.13 -1.87
N ALA A 23 -10.34 -1.99 -0.87
CA ALA A 23 -11.71 -2.49 -0.94
C ALA A 23 -12.47 -1.89 -2.15
N VAL A 24 -12.39 -0.57 -2.34
CA VAL A 24 -13.04 0.12 -3.47
C VAL A 24 -12.47 -0.35 -4.82
N TRP A 25 -11.15 -0.48 -4.92
CA TRP A 25 -10.46 -0.93 -6.13
C TRP A 25 -10.93 -2.30 -6.59
N TYR A 26 -10.91 -3.30 -5.70
CA TYR A 26 -11.32 -4.67 -6.03
C TYR A 26 -12.83 -4.82 -6.16
N MET A 27 -13.64 -3.97 -5.52
CA MET A 27 -15.08 -3.90 -5.84
C MET A 27 -15.32 -3.39 -7.26
N ALA A 28 -14.68 -2.30 -7.64
CA ALA A 28 -14.83 -1.67 -8.96
C ALA A 28 -14.29 -2.55 -10.10
N LEU A 29 -13.16 -3.23 -9.88
CA LEU A 29 -12.51 -4.11 -10.85
C LEU A 29 -12.78 -5.60 -10.61
N SER A 30 -13.83 -5.93 -9.86
CA SER A 30 -14.15 -7.31 -9.46
C SER A 30 -14.17 -8.29 -10.63
N LYS A 31 -14.93 -7.99 -11.71
CA LYS A 31 -15.04 -8.87 -12.89
C LYS A 31 -13.71 -9.12 -13.60
N PRO A 32 -12.95 -8.09 -14.05
CA PRO A 32 -11.67 -8.32 -14.71
C PRO A 32 -10.64 -8.96 -13.77
N TRP A 33 -10.64 -8.63 -12.48
CA TRP A 33 -9.75 -9.25 -11.50
C TRP A 33 -10.02 -10.75 -11.35
N LEU A 34 -11.27 -11.16 -11.12
CA LEU A 34 -11.65 -12.57 -11.00
C LEU A 34 -11.21 -13.39 -12.22
N LYS A 35 -11.44 -12.84 -13.42
CA LYS A 35 -11.01 -13.46 -14.67
C LYS A 35 -9.49 -13.60 -14.74
N ALA A 36 -8.75 -12.53 -14.44
CA ALA A 36 -7.29 -12.50 -14.52
C ALA A 36 -6.65 -13.43 -13.47
N ALA A 37 -7.22 -13.47 -12.26
CA ALA A 37 -6.82 -14.34 -11.15
C ALA A 37 -7.31 -15.80 -11.31
N LYS A 38 -8.10 -16.10 -12.35
CA LYS A 38 -8.68 -17.42 -12.62
C LYS A 38 -9.50 -17.96 -11.43
N LEU A 39 -10.20 -17.07 -10.73
CA LEU A 39 -11.02 -17.40 -9.57
C LEU A 39 -12.49 -17.55 -9.95
N ASP A 40 -13.14 -18.59 -9.43
CA ASP A 40 -14.59 -18.76 -9.52
C ASP A 40 -15.27 -18.22 -8.26
N PRO A 41 -16.10 -17.16 -8.37
CA PRO A 41 -16.85 -16.61 -7.24
C PRO A 41 -17.71 -17.64 -6.49
N ALA A 42 -18.18 -18.70 -7.16
CA ALA A 42 -19.02 -19.73 -6.56
C ALA A 42 -18.25 -20.61 -5.55
N THR A 43 -16.93 -20.70 -5.70
CA THR A 43 -16.07 -21.54 -4.85
C THR A 43 -15.21 -20.73 -3.87
N MET A 44 -15.28 -19.40 -3.93
CA MET A 44 -14.51 -18.53 -3.03
C MET A 44 -14.95 -18.64 -1.57
N SER A 45 -13.95 -18.70 -0.69
CA SER A 45 -14.15 -18.66 0.76
C SER A 45 -14.86 -17.37 1.19
N ARG A 46 -15.81 -17.50 2.14
CA ARG A 46 -16.45 -16.36 2.83
C ARG A 46 -15.65 -15.87 4.04
N SER A 47 -14.42 -16.34 4.21
CA SER A 47 -13.56 -15.95 5.32
C SER A 47 -13.29 -14.45 5.32
N LYS A 48 -13.39 -13.83 6.51
CA LYS A 48 -12.99 -12.43 6.73
C LYS A 48 -11.50 -12.28 6.99
N LEU A 49 -10.76 -13.39 7.10
CA LEU A 49 -9.34 -13.38 7.46
C LEU A 49 -8.46 -12.58 6.49
N PRO A 50 -8.64 -12.65 5.14
CA PRO A 50 -7.84 -11.85 4.22
C PRO A 50 -7.95 -10.34 4.46
N PHE A 51 -9.11 -9.84 4.90
CA PHE A 51 -9.30 -8.43 5.23
C PHE A 51 -8.51 -8.00 6.46
N VAL A 52 -8.38 -8.87 7.46
CA VAL A 52 -7.57 -8.62 8.66
C VAL A 52 -6.08 -8.66 8.29
N ILE A 53 -5.66 -9.64 7.49
CA ILE A 53 -4.28 -9.77 7.02
C ILE A 53 -3.89 -8.54 6.19
N SER A 54 -4.75 -8.09 5.26
CA SER A 54 -4.45 -6.93 4.43
C SER A 54 -4.34 -5.66 5.27
N PHE A 55 -5.25 -5.44 6.23
CA PHE A 55 -5.17 -4.28 7.12
C PHE A 55 -3.86 -4.25 7.94
N ILE A 56 -3.45 -5.40 8.48
CA ILE A 56 -2.18 -5.51 9.22
C ILE A 56 -0.99 -5.23 8.28
N ALA A 57 -1.00 -5.78 7.07
CA ALA A 57 0.03 -5.53 6.08
C ALA A 57 0.13 -4.05 5.72
N GLU A 58 -1.00 -3.36 5.57
CA GLU A 58 -1.05 -1.93 5.29
C GLU A 58 -0.57 -1.08 6.45
N LEU A 59 -0.84 -1.48 7.69
CA LEU A 59 -0.28 -0.83 8.87
C LEU A 59 1.25 -0.94 8.91
N ILE A 60 1.79 -2.11 8.58
CA ILE A 60 3.24 -2.35 8.47
C ILE A 60 3.82 -1.50 7.34
N MET A 61 3.18 -1.48 6.16
CA MET A 61 3.61 -0.66 5.04
C MET A 61 3.63 0.83 5.40
N ALA A 62 2.58 1.33 6.06
CA ALA A 62 2.50 2.71 6.51
C ALA A 62 3.62 3.07 7.49
N LEU A 63 3.92 2.19 8.45
CA LEU A 63 5.05 2.38 9.35
C LEU A 63 6.39 2.42 8.60
N VAL A 64 6.62 1.49 7.66
CA VAL A 64 7.86 1.46 6.88
C VAL A 64 8.01 2.70 6.01
N VAL A 65 6.95 3.15 5.34
CA VAL A 65 6.99 4.40 4.56
C VAL A 65 7.26 5.60 5.47
N ALA A 66 6.67 5.66 6.66
CA ALA A 66 6.94 6.74 7.61
C ALA A 66 8.41 6.78 8.05
N LEU A 67 9.00 5.62 8.31
CA LEU A 67 10.41 5.50 8.66
C LEU A 67 11.34 5.89 7.50
N VAL A 68 11.03 5.45 6.27
CA VAL A 68 11.82 5.79 5.08
C VAL A 68 11.74 7.29 4.80
N VAL A 69 10.53 7.85 4.76
CA VAL A 69 10.33 9.29 4.51
C VAL A 69 10.99 10.11 5.60
N GLY A 70 10.79 9.79 6.88
CA GLY A 70 11.41 10.49 8.00
C GLY A 70 12.95 10.44 7.94
N ALA A 71 13.53 9.27 7.68
CA ALA A 71 14.99 9.12 7.55
C ALA A 71 15.56 9.94 6.38
N MET A 72 14.87 9.99 5.25
CA MET A 72 15.33 10.66 4.05
C MET A 72 15.09 12.18 4.05
N THR A 73 14.20 12.66 4.90
CA THR A 73 13.85 14.09 5.02
C THR A 73 14.41 14.74 6.29
N GLY A 74 15.16 13.99 7.11
CA GLY A 74 15.70 14.51 8.37
C GLY A 74 14.65 14.72 9.45
N GLY A 75 13.55 13.96 9.43
CA GLY A 75 12.46 14.07 10.37
C GLY A 75 11.34 15.02 9.96
N GLU A 76 11.41 15.60 8.75
CA GLU A 76 10.43 16.56 8.23
C GLU A 76 9.70 16.03 6.97
N PRO A 77 8.76 15.06 7.13
CA PRO A 77 7.97 14.55 6.01
C PRO A 77 7.22 15.66 5.28
N ALA A 78 7.27 15.62 3.94
CA ALA A 78 6.51 16.49 3.07
C ALA A 78 5.70 15.66 2.06
N LEU A 79 4.58 16.20 1.59
CA LEU A 79 3.69 15.54 0.62
C LEU A 79 4.44 15.03 -0.62
N THR A 80 5.32 15.86 -1.18
CA THR A 80 6.12 15.50 -2.37
C THR A 80 7.08 14.36 -2.09
N ALA A 81 7.79 14.38 -0.96
CA ALA A 81 8.66 13.30 -0.54
C ALA A 81 7.87 12.00 -0.34
N GLY A 82 6.72 12.07 0.34
CA GLY A 82 5.82 10.95 0.53
C GLY A 82 5.37 10.29 -0.78
N LEU A 83 4.93 11.09 -1.75
CA LEU A 83 4.54 10.61 -3.08
C LEU A 83 5.71 9.98 -3.84
N VAL A 84 6.89 10.62 -3.82
CA VAL A 84 8.10 10.11 -4.49
C VAL A 84 8.54 8.78 -3.88
N PHE A 85 8.63 8.69 -2.56
CA PHE A 85 9.03 7.44 -1.90
C PHE A 85 7.96 6.35 -2.05
N GLY A 86 6.67 6.69 -1.99
CA GLY A 86 5.59 5.76 -2.32
C GLY A 86 5.74 5.16 -3.71
N PHE A 87 6.00 6.00 -4.72
CA PHE A 87 6.23 5.55 -6.09
C PHE A 87 7.50 4.71 -6.24
N VAL A 88 8.63 5.13 -5.68
CA VAL A 88 9.91 4.41 -5.81
C VAL A 88 9.88 3.06 -5.09
N LEU A 89 9.29 2.99 -3.90
CA LEU A 89 9.11 1.73 -3.17
C LEU A 89 8.18 0.78 -3.92
N TRP A 90 7.09 1.32 -4.49
CA TRP A 90 6.21 0.54 -5.36
C TRP A 90 6.98 -0.01 -6.57
N LEU A 91 7.68 0.85 -7.30
CA LEU A 91 8.36 0.47 -8.54
C LEU A 91 9.48 -0.54 -8.27
N GLY A 92 10.29 -0.29 -7.24
CA GLY A 92 11.45 -1.10 -6.92
C GLY A 92 11.13 -2.47 -6.33
N PHE A 93 10.10 -2.56 -5.48
CA PHE A 93 9.79 -3.78 -4.72
C PHE A 93 8.47 -4.45 -5.09
N VAL A 94 7.44 -3.69 -5.42
CA VAL A 94 6.11 -4.28 -5.63
C VAL A 94 5.87 -4.60 -7.10
N ALA A 95 6.04 -3.62 -7.99
CA ALA A 95 5.82 -3.80 -9.42
C ALA A 95 6.74 -4.87 -10.02
N THR A 96 8.03 -4.85 -9.64
CA THR A 96 9.03 -5.84 -10.05
C THR A 96 8.69 -7.24 -9.55
N THR A 97 8.40 -7.41 -8.25
CA THR A 97 8.08 -8.71 -7.67
C THR A 97 6.78 -9.28 -8.22
N LEU A 98 5.71 -8.49 -8.34
CA LEU A 98 4.44 -8.95 -8.95
C LEU A 98 4.63 -9.34 -10.41
N SER A 99 5.44 -8.59 -11.17
CA SER A 99 5.73 -8.93 -12.56
C SER A 99 6.38 -10.30 -12.66
N VAL A 100 7.44 -10.53 -11.87
CA VAL A 100 8.17 -11.80 -11.87
C VAL A 100 7.29 -12.96 -11.39
N ASN A 101 6.62 -12.81 -10.25
CA ASN A 101 5.78 -13.86 -9.66
C ASN A 101 4.67 -14.29 -10.62
N HIS A 102 3.91 -13.33 -11.17
CA HIS A 102 2.82 -13.64 -12.08
C HIS A 102 3.30 -14.28 -13.39
N ARG A 103 4.54 -14.00 -13.84
CA ARG A 103 5.12 -14.72 -14.99
C ARG A 103 5.37 -16.19 -14.64
N TYR A 104 5.99 -16.47 -13.50
CA TYR A 104 6.27 -17.85 -13.05
C TYR A 104 4.99 -18.63 -12.73
N GLU A 105 3.96 -17.97 -12.22
CA GLU A 105 2.64 -18.54 -11.92
C GLU A 105 1.74 -18.68 -13.18
N ASN A 106 2.25 -18.28 -14.35
CA ASN A 106 1.55 -18.36 -15.63
C ASN A 106 0.21 -17.57 -15.66
N PHE A 107 0.20 -16.40 -15.02
CA PHE A 107 -0.87 -15.40 -15.13
C PHE A 107 -0.60 -14.44 -16.29
N GLY A 108 -1.63 -13.70 -16.75
CA GLY A 108 -1.49 -12.68 -17.79
C GLY A 108 -0.99 -11.34 -17.24
N TRP A 109 -0.61 -10.41 -18.13
CA TRP A 109 -0.22 -9.05 -17.72
C TRP A 109 -1.39 -8.24 -17.16
N ASP A 110 -2.62 -8.64 -17.47
CA ASP A 110 -3.85 -8.10 -16.89
C ASP A 110 -3.86 -8.18 -15.36
N LEU A 111 -3.51 -9.34 -14.78
CA LEU A 111 -3.42 -9.48 -13.32
C LEU A 111 -2.32 -8.59 -12.73
N THR A 112 -1.14 -8.57 -13.37
CA THR A 112 -0.03 -7.69 -12.94
C THR A 112 -0.41 -6.21 -12.98
N LEU A 113 -1.17 -5.76 -13.97
CA LEU A 113 -1.63 -4.37 -14.05
C LEU A 113 -2.70 -4.04 -13.02
N ILE A 114 -3.63 -4.97 -12.75
CA ILE A 114 -4.69 -4.78 -11.75
C ILE A 114 -4.10 -4.73 -10.34
N ASP A 115 -3.30 -5.72 -9.96
CA ASP A 115 -2.70 -5.80 -8.62
C ASP A 115 -1.57 -4.78 -8.48
N GLY A 116 -0.75 -4.59 -9.51
CA GLY A 116 0.30 -3.57 -9.53
C GLY A 116 -0.27 -2.15 -9.41
N GLY A 117 -1.37 -1.85 -10.12
CA GLY A 117 -2.08 -0.57 -10.02
C GLY A 117 -2.71 -0.35 -8.64
N HIS A 118 -3.31 -1.39 -8.06
CA HIS A 118 -3.81 -1.37 -6.69
C HIS A 118 -2.69 -0.96 -5.71
N TRP A 119 -1.56 -1.67 -5.73
CA TRP A 119 -0.49 -1.39 -4.78
C TRP A 119 0.23 -0.07 -5.04
N LEU A 120 0.23 0.43 -6.27
CA LEU A 120 0.66 1.80 -6.56
C LEU A 120 -0.23 2.80 -5.83
N GLY A 121 -1.55 2.66 -5.97
CA GLY A 121 -2.52 3.51 -5.29
C GLY A 121 -2.34 3.47 -3.76
N VAL A 122 -2.21 2.26 -3.19
CA VAL A 122 -1.95 2.06 -1.75
C VAL A 122 -0.71 2.83 -1.30
N LEU A 123 0.44 2.63 -1.95
CA LEU A 123 1.70 3.25 -1.52
C LEU A 123 1.73 4.76 -1.75
N LEU A 124 1.07 5.26 -2.81
CA LEU A 124 0.90 6.70 -3.02
C LEU A 124 -0.01 7.34 -1.95
N ILE A 125 -1.11 6.69 -1.60
CA ILE A 125 -2.01 7.15 -0.53
C ILE A 125 -1.29 7.16 0.81
N ILE A 126 -0.60 6.08 1.15
CA ILE A 126 0.19 5.98 2.38
C ILE A 126 1.23 7.11 2.43
N GLY A 127 2.03 7.25 1.39
CA GLY A 127 3.05 8.29 1.29
C GLY A 127 2.45 9.70 1.39
N ALA A 128 1.33 9.94 0.72
CA ALA A 128 0.65 11.23 0.74
C ALA A 128 0.14 11.60 2.14
N VAL A 129 -0.53 10.66 2.83
CA VAL A 129 -1.05 10.89 4.18
C VAL A 129 0.09 11.16 5.16
N ILE A 130 1.16 10.38 5.11
CA ILE A 130 2.34 10.57 5.96
C ILE A 130 2.99 11.94 5.70
N GLY A 131 3.22 12.28 4.43
CA GLY A 131 3.80 13.56 4.04
C GLY A 131 2.89 14.76 4.32
N TRP A 132 1.57 14.57 4.35
CA TRP A 132 0.60 15.62 4.67
C TRP A 132 0.53 15.90 6.18
N PHE A 133 0.56 14.85 7.00
CA PHE A 133 0.54 15.00 8.46
C PHE A 133 1.86 15.58 9.00
N GLY A 134 2.98 15.36 8.31
CA GLY A 134 4.28 15.89 8.70
C GLY A 134 4.84 15.25 9.98
N ALA A 135 5.84 15.91 10.55
CA ALA A 135 6.51 15.48 11.79
C ALA A 135 5.50 15.35 12.95
N PRO A 136 5.73 14.44 13.92
CA PRO A 136 4.92 14.40 15.13
C PRO A 136 5.02 15.75 15.86
N VAL A 137 3.89 16.26 16.36
CA VAL A 137 3.90 17.45 17.21
C VAL A 137 4.69 17.10 18.46
N VAL A 138 5.91 17.62 18.57
CA VAL A 138 6.71 17.48 19.79
C VAL A 138 5.96 18.26 20.87
N ALA A 139 5.44 17.56 21.87
CA ALA A 139 4.95 18.21 23.08
C ALA A 139 6.17 18.89 23.72
N GLY A 140 6.21 20.23 23.62
CA GLY A 140 7.24 21.05 24.25
C GLY A 140 7.20 20.98 25.78
#